data_AF-A0A3P7LVM0-F1
#
_entry.id   AF-A0A3P7LVM0-F1
#
_cell.length_a   1.000
_cell.length_b   1.000
_cell.length_c   1.000
_cell.angle_alpha   90.00
_cell.angle_beta   90.00
_cell.angle_gamma   90.00
#
_symmetry.space_group_name_H-M   'P 1'
#
loop_
_entity.id
_entity.type
_entity.pdbx_description
1 polymer ?
#
loop_
_entity_poly.entity_id
_entity_poly.type
_entity_poly.pdbx_seq_one_letter_code
_entity_poly.pdbx_strand_id
1 'polypeptide(L)'
;MQLVYAGEDDNRMRGEEGDGVAKEWAKFLHKKNEIFTDFTKVREEIDRETNRLAGTGKMVSSEAIHLRIYSPRVLNLTLVDLPGITKVPVGDQPEDIESQINSLCLQYVSNPNCIILAVTPANIDMATSESLKLAKQVDPEGIFFTSACT
;
A
#
# COMPACT_ATOMS: atom_id res chain seq x y z
N MET A 1 -3.15 3.04 1.66
CA MET A 1 -3.18 3.27 3.12
C MET A 1 -2.88 4.74 3.43
N GLN A 2 -3.54 5.32 4.42
CA GLN A 2 -3.30 6.70 4.87
C GLN A 2 -3.07 6.69 6.37
N LEU A 3 -1.96 7.26 6.81
CA LEU A 3 -1.69 7.57 8.20
C LEU A 3 -2.20 8.98 8.50
N VAL A 4 -2.94 9.11 9.58
CA VAL A 4 -3.53 10.36 10.06
C VAL A 4 -3.04 10.61 11.47
N TYR A 5 -2.35 11.73 11.67
CA TYR A 5 -1.96 12.16 13.00
C TYR A 5 -3.21 12.56 13.79
N ALA A 6 -3.45 11.86 14.89
CA ALA A 6 -4.52 12.14 15.84
C ALA A 6 -3.90 12.45 17.20
N GLY A 7 -3.83 13.74 17.56
CA GLY A 7 -3.21 14.18 18.81
C GLY A 7 -3.90 13.57 20.04
N GLU A 8 -3.15 13.36 21.13
CA GLU A 8 -3.71 12.73 22.34
C GLU A 8 -4.88 13.52 22.92
N ASP A 9 -4.84 14.86 22.81
CA ASP A 9 -5.87 15.78 23.30
C ASP A 9 -6.99 16.05 22.28
N ASP A 10 -6.92 15.49 21.07
CA ASP A 10 -7.94 15.70 20.02
C ASP A 10 -9.15 14.77 20.24
N ASN A 11 -9.92 15.07 21.28
CA ASN A 11 -11.14 14.36 21.63
C ASN A 11 -12.22 14.48 20.55
N ARG A 12 -12.17 15.53 19.72
CA ARG A 12 -13.12 15.74 18.63
C ARG A 12 -12.90 14.71 17.53
N MET A 13 -11.67 14.58 17.03
CA MET A 13 -11.35 13.56 16.02
C MET A 13 -11.64 12.16 16.54
N ARG A 14 -11.31 11.88 17.81
CA ARG A 14 -11.59 10.58 18.42
C ARG A 14 -13.09 10.28 18.53
N GLY A 15 -13.92 11.27 18.79
CA GLY A 15 -15.38 11.10 18.86
C GLY A 15 -16.07 11.03 17.50
N GLU A 16 -15.59 11.79 16.50
CA GLU A 16 -16.19 11.84 15.16
C GLU A 16 -15.72 10.68 14.26
N GLU A 17 -14.43 10.33 14.35
CA GLU A 17 -13.79 9.34 13.48
C GLU A 17 -13.40 8.04 14.21
N GLY A 18 -13.38 8.03 15.54
CA GLY A 18 -13.03 6.87 16.36
C GLY A 18 -14.19 6.42 17.26
N ASP A 19 -13.88 5.59 18.25
CA ASP A 19 -14.84 5.08 19.24
C ASP A 19 -14.97 5.98 20.49
N GLY A 20 -14.32 7.15 20.47
CA GLY A 20 -14.24 8.07 21.61
C GLY A 20 -13.26 7.64 22.71
N VAL A 21 -12.65 6.45 22.64
CA VAL A 21 -11.85 5.88 23.74
C VAL A 21 -10.44 5.53 23.28
N ALA A 22 -10.30 4.76 22.21
CA ALA A 22 -9.03 4.26 21.72
C ALA A 22 -8.08 5.39 21.31
N LYS A 23 -6.79 5.24 21.63
CA LYS A 23 -5.74 6.18 21.20
C LYS A 23 -5.33 5.96 19.75
N GLU A 24 -5.48 4.74 19.25
CA GLU A 24 -5.13 4.36 17.89
C GLU A 24 -6.26 3.49 17.33
N TRP A 25 -6.65 3.77 16.10
CA TRP A 25 -7.70 3.01 15.44
C TRP A 25 -7.55 3.09 13.93
N ALA A 26 -8.26 2.22 13.23
CA ALA A 26 -8.27 2.17 11.78
C ALA A 26 -9.69 2.10 11.23
N LYS A 27 -9.85 2.62 10.00
CA LYS A 27 -11.11 2.60 9.25
C LYS A 27 -10.86 2.21 7.82
N PHE A 28 -11.68 1.31 7.33
CA PHE A 28 -11.72 0.97 5.91
C PHE A 28 -12.81 1.78 5.21
N LEU A 29 -12.53 2.23 3.98
CA LEU A 29 -13.49 2.99 3.18
C LEU A 29 -14.75 2.18 2.87
N HIS A 30 -14.62 0.87 2.67
CA HIS A 30 -15.75 -0.04 2.42
C HIS A 30 -16.52 -0.40 3.71
N LYS A 31 -16.00 -0.05 4.90
CA LYS A 31 -16.63 -0.26 6.21
C LYS A 31 -16.64 1.01 7.07
N LYS A 32 -17.27 2.06 6.56
CA LYS A 32 -17.26 3.40 7.19
C LYS A 32 -17.78 3.43 8.64
N ASN A 33 -18.65 2.50 9.01
CA ASN A 33 -19.30 2.43 10.32
C ASN A 33 -18.56 1.52 11.32
N GLU A 34 -17.49 0.85 10.89
CA GLU A 34 -16.71 -0.05 11.74
C GLU A 34 -15.37 0.59 12.09
N ILE A 35 -15.06 0.62 13.38
CA ILE A 35 -13.81 1.14 13.91
C ILE A 35 -12.99 -0.05 14.40
N PHE A 36 -11.77 -0.15 13.87
CA PHE A 36 -10.85 -1.23 14.19
C PHE A 36 -9.82 -0.74 15.19
N THR A 37 -9.87 -1.23 16.42
CA THR A 37 -8.87 -0.94 17.47
C THR A 37 -7.86 -2.08 17.62
N ASP A 38 -8.20 -3.28 17.14
CA ASP A 38 -7.32 -4.43 17.05
C ASP A 38 -6.72 -4.55 15.64
N PHE A 39 -5.41 -4.30 15.53
CA PHE A 39 -4.69 -4.35 14.26
C PHE A 39 -4.54 -5.77 13.70
N THR A 40 -4.80 -6.81 14.49
CA THR A 40 -4.92 -8.18 13.99
C THR A 40 -6.13 -8.31 13.07
N LYS A 41 -7.28 -7.73 13.48
CA LYS A 41 -8.50 -7.68 12.66
C LYS A 41 -8.36 -6.81 11.42
N VAL A 42 -7.52 -5.78 11.48
CA VAL A 42 -7.16 -4.97 10.30
C VAL A 42 -6.45 -5.85 9.27
N ARG A 43 -5.47 -6.65 9.70
CA ARG A 43 -4.77 -7.59 8.80
C ARG A 43 -5.74 -8.61 8.21
N GLU A 44 -6.56 -9.26 9.04
CA GLU A 44 -7.57 -10.22 8.59
C GLU A 44 -8.56 -9.60 7.59
N GLU A 45 -8.92 -8.33 7.78
CA GLU A 45 -9.78 -7.62 6.83
C GLU A 45 -9.07 -7.31 5.50
N ILE A 46 -7.80 -6.92 5.54
CA ILE A 46 -7.02 -6.76 4.29
C ILE A 46 -6.99 -8.09 3.53
N ASP A 47 -6.73 -9.20 4.21
CA ASP A 47 -6.69 -10.53 3.59
C ASP A 47 -8.07 -10.91 3.02
N ARG A 48 -9.15 -10.67 3.78
CA ARG A 48 -10.52 -10.95 3.32
C ARG A 48 -10.88 -10.12 2.09
N GLU A 49 -10.61 -8.82 2.11
CA GLU A 49 -10.95 -7.93 1.01
C GLU A 49 -10.08 -8.19 -0.22
N THR A 50 -8.80 -8.52 -0.02
CA THR A 50 -7.91 -8.96 -1.11
C THR A 50 -8.44 -10.23 -1.77
N ASN A 51 -8.82 -11.24 -0.99
CA ASN A 51 -9.41 -12.47 -1.52
C ASN A 51 -10.76 -12.23 -2.21
N ARG A 52 -11.56 -11.26 -1.74
CA ARG A 52 -12.82 -10.88 -2.39
C ARG A 52 -12.59 -10.24 -3.76
N LEU A 53 -11.57 -9.39 -3.88
CA LEU A 53 -11.27 -8.62 -5.09
C LEU A 53 -10.46 -9.40 -6.12
N ALA A 54 -9.44 -10.14 -5.67
CA ALA A 54 -8.53 -10.88 -6.54
C ALA A 54 -8.87 -12.38 -6.63
N GLY A 55 -9.73 -12.91 -5.75
CA GLY A 55 -9.99 -14.35 -5.63
C GLY A 55 -8.98 -15.05 -4.73
N THR A 56 -9.17 -16.36 -4.49
CA THR A 56 -8.34 -17.18 -3.59
C THR A 56 -7.02 -17.67 -4.21
N GLY A 57 -6.55 -17.02 -5.28
CA GLY A 57 -5.34 -17.38 -6.04
C GLY A 57 -4.31 -16.24 -6.06
N LYS A 58 -3.20 -16.43 -6.78
CA LYS A 58 -2.14 -15.42 -6.94
C LYS A 58 -2.49 -14.31 -7.95
N MET A 59 -3.78 -14.05 -8.14
CA MET A 59 -4.27 -13.04 -9.07
C MET A 59 -4.07 -11.63 -8.51
N VAL A 60 -4.16 -10.62 -9.38
CA VAL A 60 -4.09 -9.21 -9.00
C VAL A 60 -5.39 -8.50 -9.39
N SER A 61 -5.79 -7.53 -8.59
CA SER A 61 -6.90 -6.63 -8.90
C SER A 61 -6.38 -5.19 -8.98
N SER A 62 -6.96 -4.40 -9.88
CA SER A 62 -6.70 -2.96 -9.96
C SER A 62 -7.52 -2.14 -8.96
N GLU A 63 -8.48 -2.76 -8.27
CA GLU A 63 -9.29 -2.11 -7.24
C GLU A 63 -8.50 -1.97 -5.93
N ALA A 64 -8.38 -0.74 -5.44
CA ALA A 64 -7.56 -0.43 -4.27
C ALA A 64 -8.31 -0.58 -2.94
N ILE A 65 -7.65 -1.16 -1.94
CA ILE A 65 -8.15 -1.19 -0.56
C ILE A 65 -7.75 0.11 0.14
N HIS A 66 -8.75 0.93 0.48
CA HIS A 66 -8.55 2.20 1.16
C HIS A 66 -8.65 2.04 2.68
N LEU A 67 -7.50 2.06 3.35
CA LEU A 67 -7.35 2.01 4.81
C LEU A 67 -6.83 3.34 5.35
N ARG A 68 -7.46 3.87 6.41
CA ARG A 68 -6.96 4.98 7.23
C ARG A 68 -6.57 4.46 8.61
N ILE A 69 -5.41 4.87 9.11
CA ILE A 69 -4.91 4.58 10.46
C ILE A 69 -4.71 5.91 11.18
N TYR A 70 -5.32 6.06 12.33
CA TYR A 70 -5.25 7.24 13.19
C TYR A 70 -4.37 6.92 14.39
N SER A 71 -3.37 7.76 14.66
CA SER A 71 -2.47 7.57 15.80
C SER A 71 -1.77 8.88 16.19
N PRO A 72 -1.45 9.10 17.48
CA PRO A 72 -0.61 10.23 17.91
C PRO A 72 0.87 10.02 17.58
N ARG A 73 1.26 8.87 17.01
CA ARG A 73 2.66 8.49 16.76
C ARG A 73 3.04 8.48 15.28
N VAL A 74 2.13 8.89 14.40
CA VAL A 74 2.34 8.88 12.95
C VAL A 74 2.28 10.29 12.39
N LEU A 75 2.92 10.51 11.24
CA LEU A 75 2.73 11.72 10.47
C LEU A 75 1.54 11.55 9.52
N ASN A 76 1.00 12.66 9.04
CA ASN A 76 0.03 12.65 7.95
C ASN A 76 0.73 12.22 6.66
N LEU A 77 0.52 10.97 6.25
CA LEU A 77 1.19 10.38 5.08
C LEU A 77 0.23 9.46 4.33
N THR A 78 0.33 9.43 3.00
CA THR A 78 -0.35 8.43 2.17
C THR A 78 0.69 7.45 1.64
N LEU A 79 0.48 6.16 1.91
CA LEU A 79 1.31 5.06 1.42
C LEU A 79 0.48 4.21 0.47
N VAL A 80 1.05 3.89 -0.69
CA VAL A 80 0.47 2.94 -1.63
C VAL A 80 1.35 1.70 -1.60
N ASP A 81 0.74 0.56 -1.28
CA ASP A 81 1.39 -0.74 -1.41
C ASP A 81 0.97 -1.34 -2.75
N LEU A 82 1.94 -1.80 -3.53
CA LEU A 82 1.75 -2.27 -4.90
C LEU A 82 2.18 -3.74 -5.01
N PRO A 83 1.55 -4.54 -5.87
CA PRO A 83 1.97 -5.91 -6.10
C PRO A 83 3.44 -6.00 -6.53
N GLY A 84 4.15 -7.02 -6.02
CA GLY A 84 5.53 -7.29 -6.42
C GLY A 84 5.62 -7.61 -7.91
N ILE A 85 6.58 -6.99 -8.61
CA ILE A 85 6.82 -7.25 -10.03
C ILE A 85 7.37 -8.67 -10.19
N THR A 86 6.63 -9.52 -10.92
CA THR A 86 7.06 -10.88 -11.29
C THR A 86 7.16 -11.03 -12.80
N LYS A 87 8.20 -11.73 -13.27
CA LYS A 87 8.42 -12.04 -14.70
C LYS A 87 7.83 -13.38 -15.14
N VAL A 88 7.52 -14.25 -14.18
CA VAL A 88 7.07 -15.62 -14.48
C VAL A 88 5.72 -15.82 -13.81
N PRO A 89 4.66 -16.15 -14.58
CA PRO A 89 3.37 -16.49 -14.00
C PRO A 89 3.52 -17.76 -13.16
N VAL A 90 2.87 -17.78 -12.01
CA VAL A 90 2.88 -18.91 -11.07
C VAL A 90 1.47 -19.34 -10.70
N GLY A 91 1.21 -20.65 -10.78
CA GLY A 91 -0.13 -21.20 -10.50
C GLY A 91 -1.13 -20.77 -11.57
N ASP A 92 -2.26 -20.21 -11.14
CA ASP A 92 -3.38 -19.83 -12.02
C ASP A 92 -3.28 -18.41 -12.60
N GLN A 93 -2.10 -17.79 -12.55
CA GLN A 93 -1.88 -16.46 -13.11
C GLN A 93 -1.96 -16.48 -14.65
N PRO A 94 -2.56 -15.46 -15.28
CA PRO A 94 -2.61 -15.35 -16.73
C PRO A 94 -1.21 -15.06 -17.30
N GLU A 95 -0.99 -15.38 -18.57
CA GLU A 95 0.29 -15.17 -19.25
C GLU A 95 0.71 -13.68 -19.29
N ASP A 96 -0.26 -12.77 -19.25
CA ASP A 96 -0.05 -11.32 -19.28
C ASP A 96 0.07 -10.66 -17.90
N ILE A 97 0.19 -11.45 -16.82
CA ILE A 97 0.23 -10.95 -15.43
C ILE A 97 1.34 -9.90 -15.19
N GLU A 98 2.50 -10.08 -15.82
CA GLU A 98 3.61 -9.12 -15.74
C GLU A 98 3.18 -7.76 -16.30
N SER A 99 2.50 -7.75 -17.46
CA SER A 99 2.02 -6.52 -18.09
C SER A 99 0.95 -5.85 -17.23
N GLN A 100 0.05 -6.63 -16.62
CA GLN A 100 -0.99 -6.10 -15.72
C GLN A 100 -0.38 -5.44 -14.48
N ILE A 101 0.57 -6.10 -13.81
CA ILE A 101 1.27 -5.56 -12.64
C ILE A 101 2.06 -4.31 -13.01
N ASN A 102 2.82 -4.34 -14.10
CA ASN A 102 3.58 -3.17 -14.55
C ASN A 102 2.66 -1.98 -14.87
N SER A 103 1.54 -2.22 -15.56
CA SER A 103 0.57 -1.16 -15.87
C SER A 103 -0.03 -0.55 -14.60
N LEU A 104 -0.38 -1.40 -13.62
CA LEU A 104 -0.89 -0.96 -12.32
C LEU A 104 0.15 -0.11 -11.58
N CYS A 105 1.39 -0.60 -11.48
CA CYS A 105 2.46 0.14 -10.82
C CYS A 105 2.72 1.48 -11.50
N LEU A 106 2.82 1.51 -12.83
CA LEU A 106 3.02 2.73 -13.63
C LEU A 106 1.93 3.78 -13.35
N GLN A 107 0.68 3.38 -13.21
CA GLN A 107 -0.42 4.30 -12.90
C GLN A 107 -0.19 5.07 -11.60
N TYR A 108 0.40 4.43 -10.58
CA TYR A 108 0.68 5.07 -9.30
C TYR A 108 1.98 5.87 -9.31
N VAL A 109 3.06 5.29 -9.87
CA VAL A 109 4.39 5.94 -9.84
C VAL A 109 4.54 7.07 -10.85
N SER A 110 3.64 7.17 -11.83
CA SER A 110 3.63 8.28 -12.81
C SER A 110 3.09 9.59 -12.23
N ASN A 111 2.62 9.60 -10.97
CA ASN A 111 2.21 10.83 -10.29
C ASN A 111 3.47 11.63 -9.87
N PRO A 112 3.68 12.87 -10.37
CA PRO A 112 4.88 13.65 -10.05
C PRO A 112 4.96 14.08 -8.58
N ASN A 113 3.88 13.96 -7.81
CA ASN A 113 3.84 14.27 -6.38
C ASN A 113 4.03 13.03 -5.49
N CYS A 114 4.44 11.89 -6.04
CA CYS A 114 4.75 10.70 -5.26
C CYS A 114 6.25 10.53 -5.05
N ILE A 115 6.65 9.94 -3.92
CA ILE A 115 8.02 9.48 -3.68
C ILE A 115 8.03 7.98 -3.94
N ILE A 116 8.94 7.53 -4.79
CA ILE A 116 9.09 6.12 -5.14
C ILE A 116 10.10 5.49 -4.20
N LEU A 117 9.65 4.52 -3.40
CA LEU A 117 10.51 3.67 -2.58
C LEU A 117 10.75 2.33 -3.28
N ALA A 118 11.86 2.20 -4.00
CA ALA A 118 12.24 0.91 -4.58
C ALA A 118 12.94 0.03 -3.55
N VAL A 119 12.24 -1.02 -3.15
CA VAL A 119 12.80 -2.06 -2.27
C VAL A 119 13.44 -3.15 -3.13
N THR A 120 14.69 -3.49 -2.86
CA THR A 120 15.43 -4.55 -3.56
C THR A 120 16.10 -5.48 -2.53
N PRO A 121 15.98 -6.80 -2.65
CA PRO A 121 16.71 -7.73 -1.78
C PRO A 121 18.23 -7.54 -1.90
N ALA A 122 18.95 -7.56 -0.78
CA ALA A 122 20.40 -7.39 -0.75
C ALA A 122 21.17 -8.57 -1.35
N ASN A 123 20.51 -9.72 -1.52
CA ASN A 123 21.08 -10.93 -2.10
C ASN A 123 20.97 -11.00 -3.64
N ILE A 124 20.33 -10.02 -4.30
CA ILE A 124 20.28 -9.93 -5.76
C ILE A 124 21.07 -8.72 -6.26
N ASP A 125 21.54 -8.78 -7.50
CA ASP A 125 22.22 -7.63 -8.11
C ASP A 125 21.24 -6.49 -8.30
N MET A 126 21.52 -5.35 -7.65
CA MET A 126 20.73 -4.12 -7.80
C MET A 126 20.61 -3.69 -9.26
N ALA A 127 21.63 -3.94 -10.11
CA ALA A 127 21.56 -3.60 -11.53
C ALA A 127 20.44 -4.33 -12.29
N THR A 128 19.96 -5.46 -11.75
CA THR A 128 18.86 -6.27 -12.31
C THR A 128 17.50 -6.00 -11.66
N SER A 129 17.42 -5.04 -10.75
CA SER A 129 16.19 -4.74 -10.00
C SER A 129 15.12 -4.11 -10.91
N GLU A 130 13.98 -4.78 -11.03
CA GLU A 130 12.84 -4.26 -11.80
C GLU A 130 12.21 -3.03 -11.15
N SER A 131 12.25 -2.92 -9.82
CA SER A 131 11.76 -1.72 -9.12
C SER A 131 12.61 -0.48 -9.45
N LEU A 132 13.93 -0.65 -9.57
CA LEU A 132 14.82 0.43 -10.04
C LEU A 132 14.59 0.78 -11.52
N LYS A 133 14.40 -0.24 -12.37
CA LYS A 133 14.14 -0.03 -13.79
C LYS A 133 12.85 0.75 -14.02
N LEU A 134 11.78 0.39 -13.30
CA LEU A 134 10.50 1.08 -13.37
C LEU A 134 10.62 2.53 -12.87
N ALA A 135 11.30 2.74 -11.74
CA ALA A 135 11.51 4.07 -11.19
C ALA A 135 12.26 4.99 -12.18
N LYS A 136 13.33 4.51 -12.82
CA LYS A 136 14.10 5.28 -13.81
C LYS A 136 13.31 5.64 -15.07
N GLN A 137 12.25 4.90 -15.40
CA GLN A 137 11.40 5.25 -16.54
C GLN A 137 10.53 6.47 -16.27
N VAL A 138 10.13 6.69 -15.01
CA VAL A 138 9.23 7.78 -14.62
C VAL A 138 9.96 8.95 -13.94
N ASP A 139 11.12 8.69 -13.33
CA ASP A 139 12.02 9.68 -12.73
C ASP A 139 13.48 9.42 -13.13
N PRO A 140 13.88 9.79 -14.37
CA PRO A 140 15.25 9.57 -14.86
C PRO A 140 16.31 10.35 -14.08
N GLU A 141 15.95 11.51 -13.53
CA GLU A 141 16.83 12.40 -12.76
C GLU A 141 16.98 11.93 -11.31
N GLY A 142 16.11 11.04 -10.83
CA GLY A 142 16.16 10.46 -9.49
C GLY A 142 15.83 11.44 -8.37
N ILE A 143 15.03 12.47 -8.65
CA ILE A 143 14.73 13.56 -7.71
C ILE A 143 13.72 13.11 -6.64
N PHE A 144 12.80 12.23 -7.00
CA PHE A 144 11.71 11.73 -6.15
C PHE A 144 11.84 10.23 -5.88
N PHE A 145 13.07 9.73 -5.99
CA PHE A 145 13.41 8.32 -5.93
C PHE A 145 14.29 8.00 -4.72
N THR A 146 13.93 6.98 -3.94
CA THR A 146 14.78 6.41 -2.89
C THR A 146 14.81 4.89 -2.96
N SER A 147 15.96 4.29 -2.68
CA SER A 147 16.16 2.83 -2.72
C SER A 147 16.43 2.28 -1.33
N ALA A 148 15.75 1.19 -0.97
CA ALA A 148 16.02 0.43 0.25
C ALA A 148 16.48 -0.98 -0.09
N CYS A 149 17.49 -1.47 0.62
CA CYS A 149 17.95 -2.86 0.53
C CYS A 149 17.45 -3.67 1.73
N THR A 150 16.90 -4.85 1.49
CA THR A 150 16.39 -5.77 2.53
C THR A 150 17.13 -7.08 2.59
#